data_AF-A0A2V8K4H3-F1
#
_entry.id   AF-A0A2V8K4H3-F1
#
_cell.length_a   1.000
_cell.length_b   1.000
_cell.length_c   1.000
_cell.angle_alpha   90.00
_cell.angle_beta   90.00
_cell.angle_gamma   90.00
#
_symmetry.space_group_name_H-M   'P 1'
#
loop_
_entity.id
_entity.type
_entity.pdbx_description
1 polymer ?
#
loop_
_entity_poly.entity_id
_entity_poly.type
_entity_poly.pdbx_seq_one_letter_code
_entity_poly.pdbx_strand_id
1 'polypeptide(L)'
;MGQIAHKLAMKVSDSSWHKQLSELDGEPGVGPSTYWLWPFKNYKTFCPYLVGSYERVSEEVAKYIKAGFTNFILDIPAEERDVMSAGIVFAQAAKKAA
;
A
#
# COMPACT_ATOMS: atom_id res chain seq x y z
N MET A 1 -23.47 3.82 -15.96
CA MET A 1 -22.97 2.65 -16.72
C MET A 1 -21.70 1.98 -16.13
N GLY A 2 -21.12 2.45 -15.01
CA GLY A 2 -19.88 1.85 -14.44
C GLY A 2 -20.07 0.71 -13.43
N GLN A 3 -21.28 0.50 -12.89
CA GLN A 3 -21.51 -0.51 -11.85
C GLN A 3 -21.62 -1.95 -12.37
N ILE A 4 -21.87 -2.14 -13.67
CA ILE A 4 -22.00 -3.47 -14.27
C ILE A 4 -20.60 -4.07 -14.58
N ALA A 5 -19.61 -3.23 -14.92
CA ALA A 5 -18.22 -3.63 -15.07
C ALA A 5 -17.58 -4.03 -13.72
N HIS A 6 -17.99 -3.41 -12.61
CA HIS A 6 -17.59 -3.79 -11.26
C HIS A 6 -17.92 -5.25 -10.94
N LYS A 7 -19.13 -5.72 -11.29
CA LYS A 7 -19.52 -7.13 -11.06
C LYS A 7 -18.78 -8.14 -11.93
N LEU A 8 -18.29 -7.74 -13.11
CA LEU A 8 -17.53 -8.63 -14.00
C LEU A 8 -16.03 -8.71 -13.65
N ALA A 9 -15.42 -7.61 -13.21
CA ALA A 9 -14.02 -7.61 -12.75
C ALA A 9 -13.83 -8.35 -11.41
N MET A 10 -14.86 -8.38 -10.56
CA MET A 10 -14.90 -9.18 -9.33
C MET A 10 -14.89 -10.71 -9.59
N LYS A 11 -15.02 -11.15 -10.85
CA LYS A 11 -15.05 -12.56 -11.24
C LYS A 11 -13.70 -13.11 -11.71
N VAL A 12 -12.67 -12.25 -11.87
CA VAL A 12 -11.35 -12.66 -12.39
C VAL A 12 -10.20 -12.42 -11.40
N SER A 13 -10.45 -11.72 -10.28
CA SER A 13 -9.46 -11.54 -9.22
C SER A 13 -9.84 -12.39 -8.00
N ASP A 14 -9.58 -13.68 -8.11
CA ASP A 14 -9.85 -14.68 -7.08
C ASP A 14 -8.80 -14.61 -5.95
N SER A 15 -8.63 -13.42 -5.37
CA SER A 15 -7.58 -13.16 -4.39
C SER A 15 -8.18 -12.73 -3.06
N SER A 16 -8.14 -13.63 -2.08
CA SER A 16 -8.53 -13.36 -0.69
C SER A 16 -7.91 -12.07 -0.14
N TRP A 17 -6.70 -11.70 -0.58
CA TRP A 17 -6.00 -10.49 -0.18
C TRP A 17 -6.77 -9.20 -0.52
N HIS A 18 -7.51 -9.16 -1.63
CA HIS A 18 -8.27 -7.98 -2.03
C HIS A 18 -9.45 -7.70 -1.10
N LYS A 19 -10.14 -8.76 -0.64
CA LYS A 19 -11.24 -8.63 0.33
C LYS A 19 -10.72 -8.17 1.70
N GLN A 20 -9.66 -8.83 2.19
CA GLN A 20 -9.03 -8.48 3.46
C GLN A 20 -8.52 -7.03 3.48
N LEU A 21 -7.93 -6.57 2.37
CA LEU A 21 -7.42 -5.21 2.27
C LEU A 21 -8.55 -4.16 2.26
N SER A 22 -9.69 -4.45 1.64
CA SER A 22 -10.84 -3.55 1.63
C SER A 22 -11.57 -3.48 2.98
N GLU A 23 -11.44 -4.49 3.84
CA GLU A 23 -12.04 -4.52 5.19
C GLU A 23 -11.22 -3.70 6.21
N LEU A 24 -9.91 -3.52 5.98
CA LEU A 24 -9.02 -2.68 6.81
C LEU A 24 -9.32 -1.17 6.73
N ASP A 25 -10.09 -0.71 5.74
CA ASP A 25 -10.44 0.70 5.50
C ASP A 25 -11.58 1.21 6.43
N GLY A 26 -12.06 0.38 7.37
CA GLY A 26 -13.33 0.60 8.08
C GLY A 26 -13.38 0.34 9.59
N GLU A 27 -12.27 0.03 10.27
CA GLU A 27 -12.32 -0.20 11.73
C GLU A 27 -12.39 1.13 12.52
N PRO A 28 -13.46 1.39 13.30
CA PRO A 28 -13.58 2.59 14.10
C PRO A 28 -12.54 2.59 15.23
N GLY A 29 -11.62 3.55 15.23
CA GLY A 29 -10.61 3.74 16.29
C GLY A 29 -9.17 3.54 15.81
N VAL A 30 -8.97 2.97 14.63
CA VAL A 30 -7.67 2.95 13.94
C VAL A 30 -7.63 4.19 13.03
N GLY A 31 -6.59 5.02 13.14
CA GLY A 31 -6.42 6.18 12.25
C GLY A 31 -6.41 5.79 10.77
N PRO A 32 -6.41 6.76 9.83
CA PRO A 32 -6.49 6.45 8.41
C PRO A 32 -5.44 5.40 8.01
N SER A 33 -5.90 4.32 7.38
CA SER A 33 -5.07 3.20 6.94
C SER A 33 -3.88 3.70 6.13
N THR A 34 -2.69 3.14 6.38
CA THR A 34 -1.49 3.42 5.58
C THR A 34 -1.72 3.02 4.12
N TYR A 35 -2.64 2.10 3.85
CA TYR A 35 -2.95 1.68 2.49
C TYR A 35 -3.96 2.65 1.87
N TRP A 36 -3.49 3.47 0.94
CA TRP A 36 -4.36 4.30 0.13
C TRP A 36 -4.94 3.50 -1.04
N LEU A 37 -6.17 3.04 -0.87
CA LEU A 37 -6.88 2.18 -1.83
C LEU A 37 -7.68 2.97 -2.88
N TRP A 38 -7.61 4.29 -2.88
CA TRP A 38 -8.39 5.13 -3.79
C TRP A 38 -8.00 4.94 -5.27
N PRO A 39 -6.71 4.82 -5.65
CA PRO A 39 -6.31 4.50 -7.03
C PRO A 39 -6.71 3.08 -7.45
N PHE A 40 -6.75 2.16 -6.49
CA PHE A 40 -7.19 0.78 -6.68
C PHE A 40 -8.70 0.71 -7.01
N LYS A 41 -9.53 1.52 -6.33
CA LYS A 41 -10.99 1.62 -6.59
C LYS A 41 -11.33 2.35 -7.91
N ASN A 42 -10.39 3.07 -8.53
CA ASN A 42 -10.63 3.97 -9.68
C ASN A 42 -9.80 3.65 -10.95
N TYR A 43 -9.34 2.41 -11.13
CA TYR A 43 -8.80 1.93 -12.42
C TYR A 43 -7.58 2.72 -12.98
N LYS A 44 -6.49 2.83 -12.21
CA LYS A 44 -5.19 3.24 -12.80
C LYS A 44 -3.98 2.35 -12.46
N THR A 45 -3.95 1.65 -11.32
CA THR A 45 -2.88 0.68 -10.98
C THR A 45 -3.43 -0.46 -10.11
N PHE A 46 -2.86 -1.67 -10.25
CA PHE A 46 -3.25 -2.86 -9.47
C PHE A 46 -2.55 -2.95 -8.09
N CYS A 47 -1.63 -2.04 -7.79
CA CYS A 47 -0.84 -2.05 -6.56
C CYS A 47 -1.36 -1.00 -5.57
N PRO A 48 -1.59 -1.34 -4.29
CA PRO A 48 -1.93 -0.34 -3.28
C PRO A 48 -0.71 0.53 -2.95
N TYR A 49 -0.94 1.82 -2.68
CA TYR A 49 0.12 2.73 -2.24
C TYR A 49 0.13 2.85 -0.72
N LEU A 50 1.33 2.96 -0.14
CA LEU A 50 1.50 3.30 1.27
C LEU A 50 1.58 4.83 1.41
N VAL A 51 0.61 5.44 2.09
CA VAL A 51 0.49 6.89 2.29
C VAL A 51 0.36 7.19 3.78
N GLY A 52 1.21 8.11 4.25
CA GLY A 52 1.23 8.52 5.66
C GLY A 52 2.51 9.26 6.01
N SER A 53 2.75 9.46 7.31
CA SER A 53 4.06 9.95 7.79
C SER A 53 5.16 8.91 7.53
N TYR A 54 6.42 9.34 7.52
CA TYR A 54 7.55 8.42 7.39
C TYR A 54 7.55 7.33 8.47
N GLU A 55 7.14 7.69 9.70
CA GLU A 55 7.01 6.75 10.80
C GLU A 55 5.97 5.66 10.50
N ARG A 56 4.78 6.05 10.04
CA ARG A 56 3.68 5.12 9.76
C ARG A 56 3.98 4.22 8.56
N VAL A 57 4.56 4.78 7.50
CA VAL A 57 4.91 4.00 6.32
C VAL A 57 6.07 3.05 6.64
N SER A 58 7.08 3.49 7.41
CA SER A 58 8.20 2.63 7.79
C SER A 58 7.80 1.46 8.69
N GLU A 59 6.77 1.61 9.53
CA GLU A 59 6.20 0.49 10.31
C GLU A 59 5.63 -0.60 9.41
N GLU A 60 4.90 -0.18 8.37
CA GLU A 60 4.32 -1.12 7.43
C GLU A 60 5.40 -1.83 6.60
N VAL A 61 6.37 -1.06 6.08
CA VAL A 61 7.51 -1.62 5.33
C VAL A 61 8.33 -2.58 6.21
N ALA A 62 8.52 -2.29 7.49
CA ALA A 62 9.25 -3.17 8.40
C ALA A 62 8.60 -4.55 8.57
N LYS A 63 7.26 -4.65 8.49
CA LYS A 63 6.55 -5.94 8.52
C LYS A 63 6.95 -6.81 7.33
N TYR A 64 7.04 -6.23 6.13
CA TYR A 64 7.48 -6.93 4.93
C TYR A 64 8.96 -7.36 5.03
N ILE A 65 9.84 -6.49 5.53
CA ILE A 65 11.25 -6.85 5.74
C ILE A 65 11.35 -8.04 6.71
N LYS A 66 10.64 -8.01 7.84
CA LYS A 66 10.61 -9.13 8.82
C LYS A 66 10.06 -10.42 8.23
N ALA A 67 9.13 -10.32 7.27
CA ALA A 67 8.60 -11.48 6.55
C ALA A 67 9.57 -12.02 5.46
N GLY A 68 10.75 -11.42 5.29
CA GLY A 68 11.79 -11.89 4.38
C GLY A 68 11.77 -11.25 2.99
N PHE A 69 10.97 -10.21 2.78
CA PHE A 69 10.96 -9.46 1.52
C PHE A 69 12.21 -8.58 1.43
N THR A 70 12.99 -8.72 0.36
CA THR A 70 14.27 -8.03 0.17
C THR A 70 14.25 -7.01 -0.96
N ASN A 71 13.30 -7.13 -1.90
CA ASN A 71 13.21 -6.27 -3.08
C ASN A 71 11.90 -5.48 -3.08
N PHE A 72 11.98 -4.18 -3.32
CA PHE A 72 10.86 -3.26 -3.38
C PHE A 72 10.93 -2.44 -4.67
N ILE A 73 9.78 -2.20 -5.29
CA ILE A 73 9.66 -1.38 -6.50
C ILE A 73 9.06 -0.04 -6.07
N LEU A 74 9.78 1.05 -6.32
CA LEU A 74 9.25 2.40 -6.16
C LEU A 74 8.53 2.79 -7.46
N ASP A 75 7.24 3.11 -7.35
CA ASP A 75 6.47 3.55 -8.51
C ASP A 75 6.88 4.98 -8.90
N ILE A 76 7.19 5.15 -10.18
CA ILE A 76 7.71 6.34 -10.89
C ILE A 76 7.89 7.59 -9.99
N PRO A 77 9.08 7.83 -9.39
CA PRO A 77 9.33 9.07 -8.68
C PRO A 77 9.29 10.25 -9.65
N ALA A 78 8.51 11.28 -9.32
CA ALA A 78 8.32 12.46 -10.16
C ALA A 78 9.42 13.51 -9.92
N GLU A 79 9.99 13.54 -8.71
CA GLU A 79 11.05 14.47 -8.33
C GLU A 79 12.08 13.85 -7.37
N GLU A 80 13.20 14.54 -7.18
CA GLU A 80 14.29 14.11 -6.28
C GLU A 80 13.80 13.88 -4.84
N ARG A 81 12.84 14.70 -4.38
CA ARG A 81 12.23 14.58 -3.06
C ARG A 81 11.54 13.23 -2.86
N ASP A 82 10.96 12.63 -3.90
CA ASP A 82 10.29 11.34 -3.80
C ASP A 82 11.29 10.22 -3.46
N VAL A 83 12.44 10.24 -4.13
CA VAL A 83 13.54 9.29 -3.88
C VAL A 83 14.13 9.47 -2.49
N MET A 84 14.34 10.73 -2.07
CA MET A 84 14.82 11.02 -0.70
C MET A 84 13.84 10.55 0.36
N SER A 85 12.55 10.80 0.17
CA SER A 85 11.47 10.39 1.08
C SER A 85 11.41 8.87 1.22
N ALA A 86 11.50 8.15 0.09
CA ALA A 86 11.59 6.69 0.09
C ALA A 86 12.83 6.20 0.86
N GLY A 87 13.99 6.81 0.64
CA GLY A 87 15.23 6.48 1.37
C GLY A 87 15.08 6.63 2.89
N ILE A 88 14.45 7.72 3.37
CA ILE A 88 14.19 7.93 4.79
C ILE A 88 13.30 6.81 5.35
N VAL A 89 12.21 6.47 4.65
CA VAL A 89 11.29 5.40 5.04
C VAL A 89 12.01 4.06 5.15
N PHE A 90 12.78 3.67 4.13
CA PHE A 90 13.50 2.39 4.13
C PHE A 90 14.59 2.33 5.21
N ALA A 91 15.31 3.44 5.44
CA ALA A 91 16.30 3.50 6.52
C ALA A 91 15.65 3.33 7.91
N GLN A 92 14.48 3.92 8.14
CA GLN A 92 13.72 3.73 9.37
C GLN A 92 13.18 2.30 9.47
N ALA A 93 12.63 1.75 8.39
CA ALA A 93 12.07 0.41 8.35
C ALA A 93 13.12 -0.66 8.65
N ALA A 94 14.33 -0.54 8.07
CA ALA A 94 15.44 -1.44 8.33
C ALA A 94 15.84 -1.46 9.82
N LYS A 95 15.89 -0.29 10.46
CA LYS A 95 16.15 -0.18 11.91
C LYS A 95 15.04 -0.84 12.75
N LYS A 96 13.78 -0.72 12.33
CA LYS A 96 12.62 -1.34 13.00
C LYS A 96 12.53 -2.86 12.76
N ALA A 97 13.21 -3.35 11.72
CA ALA A 97 13.22 -4.74 11.30
C ALA A 97 14.35 -5.58 11.93
N ALA A 98 15.44 -4.94 12.33
CA ALA A 98 16.51 -5.52 13.13
C ALA A 98 16.01 -5.92 14.54
#